data_AF-A0A941P350-F1
#
_entry.id   AF-A0A941P350-F1
#
_cell.length_a   1.000
_cell.length_b   1.000
_cell.length_c   1.000
_cell.angle_alpha   90.00
_cell.angle_beta   90.00
_cell.angle_gamma   90.00
#
_symmetry.space_group_name_H-M   'P 1'
#
loop_
_entity.id
_entity.type
_entity.pdbx_description
1 polymer ?
#
loop_
_entity_poly.entity_id
_entity_poly.type
_entity_poly.pdbx_seq_one_letter_code
_entity_poly.pdbx_strand_id
1 'polypeptide(L)'
;ADMERMGQRDSIWVCTYEEFKGLCFALREMMLQVGQAVSAQQNKGDKMEMLYNYLAGSEFRMHIEAIVQSFTKQKNDIASERRAYERIWKEREKNLDLVISNTAQMYGSIKGIAGNAIAPVQSLELPPAQDAELDFE
;
A
#
# COMPACT_ATOMS: atom_id res chain seq x y z
N ALA A 1 -23.35 11.83 73.99
CA ALA A 1 -22.30 11.51 73.00
C ALA A 1 -22.83 10.35 72.18
N ASP A 2 -23.05 10.54 70.88
CA ASP A 2 -24.00 9.72 70.10
C ASP A 2 -23.33 8.65 69.21
N MET A 3 -22.08 8.30 69.53
CA MET A 3 -21.32 7.26 68.81
C MET A 3 -20.40 6.52 69.80
N GLU A 4 -20.61 5.20 69.95
CA GLU A 4 -19.82 4.35 70.85
C GLU A 4 -18.55 3.76 70.19
N ARG A 5 -18.47 3.80 68.85
CA ARG A 5 -17.36 3.26 68.05
C ARG A 5 -17.07 4.15 66.84
N MET A 6 -15.95 3.91 66.16
CA MET A 6 -15.63 4.63 64.91
C MET A 6 -16.75 4.55 63.85
N GLY A 7 -16.96 5.64 63.11
CA GLY A 7 -17.95 5.72 62.04
C GLY A 7 -17.91 7.04 61.27
N GLN A 8 -18.78 7.19 60.27
CA GLN A 8 -18.88 8.41 59.47
C GLN A 8 -20.15 9.19 59.83
N ARG A 9 -20.02 10.50 60.04
CA ARG A 9 -21.13 11.43 60.28
C ARG A 9 -20.92 12.68 59.43
N ASP A 10 -21.92 13.06 58.65
CA ASP A 10 -21.86 14.24 57.77
C ASP A 10 -20.60 14.29 56.89
N SER A 11 -20.21 13.13 56.33
CA SER A 11 -18.98 12.93 55.54
C SER A 11 -17.66 13.07 56.30
N ILE A 12 -17.69 13.29 57.62
CA ILE A 12 -16.52 13.33 58.49
C ILE A 12 -16.38 11.98 59.19
N TRP A 13 -15.20 11.39 59.09
CA TRP A 13 -14.87 10.17 59.84
C TRP A 13 -14.54 10.53 61.29
N VAL A 14 -15.31 9.99 62.22
CA VAL A 14 -15.16 10.18 63.66
C VAL A 14 -14.67 8.88 64.28
N CYS A 15 -13.63 8.93 65.10
CA CYS A 15 -13.09 7.77 65.80
C CYS A 15 -12.51 8.17 67.16
N THR A 16 -12.32 7.18 68.03
CA THR A 16 -11.59 7.36 69.28
C THR A 16 -10.07 7.39 69.03
N TYR A 17 -9.31 7.86 70.02
CA TYR A 17 -7.84 7.89 69.93
C TYR A 17 -7.22 6.50 69.74
N GLU A 18 -7.85 5.46 70.30
CA GLU A 18 -7.39 4.07 70.17
C GLU A 18 -7.58 3.52 68.74
N GLU A 19 -8.65 3.93 68.05
CA GLU A 19 -9.03 3.47 66.71
C GLU A 19 -8.33 4.25 65.58
N PHE A 20 -7.82 5.47 65.87
CA PHE A 20 -7.29 6.41 64.87
C PHE A 20 -6.25 5.78 63.93
N LYS A 21 -5.31 4.98 64.46
CA LYS A 21 -4.25 4.38 63.63
C LYS A 21 -4.83 3.43 62.58
N GLY A 22 -5.76 2.56 62.99
CA GLY A 22 -6.42 1.61 62.10
C GLY A 22 -7.25 2.32 61.03
N LEU A 23 -7.97 3.38 61.43
CA LEU A 23 -8.73 4.20 60.49
C LEU A 23 -7.84 4.90 59.46
N CYS A 24 -6.68 5.44 59.87
CA CYS A 24 -5.72 6.03 58.94
C CYS A 24 -5.20 5.03 57.91
N PHE A 25 -4.91 3.78 58.31
CA PHE A 25 -4.50 2.74 57.38
C PHE A 25 -5.61 2.39 56.39
N ALA A 26 -6.84 2.21 56.87
CA ALA A 26 -7.99 1.91 56.02
C ALA A 26 -8.28 3.04 55.01
N LEU A 27 -8.27 4.30 55.45
CA LEU A 27 -8.48 5.45 54.58
C LEU A 27 -7.34 5.60 53.55
N ARG A 28 -6.10 5.37 53.96
CA ARG A 28 -4.95 5.40 53.04
C ARG A 28 -5.09 4.32 51.96
N GLU A 29 -5.45 3.11 52.34
CA GLU A 29 -5.65 2.00 51.40
C GLU A 29 -6.78 2.31 50.42
N MET A 30 -7.90 2.86 50.91
CA MET A 30 -9.01 3.29 50.06
C MET A 30 -8.59 4.38 49.06
N MET A 31 -7.81 5.37 49.49
CA MET A 31 -7.27 6.40 48.58
C MET A 31 -6.35 5.82 47.51
N LEU A 32 -5.49 4.86 47.88
CA LEU A 32 -4.60 4.19 46.93
C LEU A 32 -5.38 3.39 45.89
N GLN A 33 -6.41 2.64 46.31
CA GLN A 33 -7.27 1.87 45.41
C GLN A 33 -8.04 2.77 44.44
N VAL A 34 -8.62 3.87 44.93
CA VAL A 34 -9.28 4.86 44.06
C VAL A 34 -8.29 5.49 43.08
N GLY A 35 -7.07 5.82 43.53
CA GLY A 35 -6.02 6.35 42.67
C GLY A 35 -5.62 5.38 41.55
N GLN A 36 -5.50 4.09 41.85
CA GLN A 36 -5.22 3.05 40.86
C GLN A 36 -6.35 2.91 39.83
N ALA A 37 -7.61 2.94 40.28
CA ALA A 37 -8.77 2.86 39.39
C ALA A 37 -8.85 4.06 38.42
N VAL A 38 -8.62 5.28 38.92
CA VAL A 38 -8.59 6.51 38.10
C VAL A 38 -7.44 6.47 37.09
N SER A 39 -6.24 6.09 37.53
CA SER A 39 -5.06 5.99 36.66
C SER A 39 -5.23 4.94 35.55
N ALA A 40 -5.90 3.81 35.85
CA ALA A 40 -6.21 2.78 34.86
C ALA A 40 -7.21 3.25 33.78
N GLN A 41 -8.06 4.23 34.10
CA GLN A 41 -9.11 4.71 33.20
C GLN A 41 -8.67 5.89 32.30
N GLN A 42 -7.75 6.74 32.77
CA GLN A 42 -7.22 7.88 31.98
C GLN A 42 -6.63 7.46 30.62
N ASN A 43 -5.98 6.29 30.54
CA ASN A 43 -5.25 5.92 29.32
C ASN A 43 -6.12 5.36 28.17
N LYS A 44 -7.37 4.94 28.43
CA LYS A 44 -8.24 4.31 27.40
C LYS A 44 -9.22 5.28 26.76
N GLY A 45 -9.74 6.25 27.51
CA GLY A 45 -10.65 7.27 27.00
C GLY A 45 -9.93 8.23 26.06
N ASP A 46 -8.81 8.77 26.52
CA ASP A 46 -8.08 9.84 25.82
C ASP A 46 -7.61 9.42 24.41
N LYS A 47 -7.13 8.18 24.24
CA LYS A 47 -6.65 7.70 22.93
C LYS A 47 -7.78 7.51 21.91
N MET A 48 -8.94 7.02 22.35
CA MET A 48 -10.11 6.85 21.47
C MET A 48 -10.65 8.22 21.04
N GLU A 49 -10.70 9.17 21.97
CA GLU A 49 -11.12 10.54 21.68
C GLU A 49 -10.15 11.25 20.71
N MET A 50 -8.84 11.08 20.90
CA MET A 50 -7.82 11.60 19.96
C MET A 50 -7.99 11.02 18.55
N LEU A 51 -8.23 9.71 18.43
CA LEU A 51 -8.47 9.09 17.12
C LEU A 51 -9.76 9.61 16.47
N TYR A 52 -10.83 9.74 17.25
CA TYR A 52 -12.09 10.30 16.73
C TYR A 52 -11.91 11.74 16.24
N ASN A 53 -11.25 12.59 17.03
CA ASN A 53 -10.96 13.98 16.68
C ASN A 53 -10.10 14.10 15.42
N TYR A 54 -9.11 13.22 15.26
CA TYR A 54 -8.29 13.17 14.05
C TYR A 54 -9.10 12.73 12.82
N LEU A 55 -9.85 11.63 12.93
CA LEU A 55 -10.65 11.07 11.83
C LEU A 55 -11.78 12.01 11.38
N ALA A 56 -12.40 12.72 12.32
CA ALA A 56 -13.40 13.75 12.05
C ALA A 56 -12.78 15.11 11.66
N GLY A 57 -11.47 15.26 11.84
CA GLY A 57 -10.73 16.49 11.59
C GLY A 57 -10.41 16.73 10.12
N SER A 58 -10.00 17.97 9.83
CA SER A 58 -9.57 18.37 8.48
C SER A 58 -8.26 17.71 8.06
N GLU A 59 -7.36 17.40 9.00
CA GLU A 59 -6.05 16.81 8.72
C GLU A 59 -6.17 15.43 8.04
N PHE A 60 -6.99 14.53 8.61
CA PHE A 60 -7.25 13.22 8.01
C PHE A 60 -7.83 13.35 6.60
N ARG A 61 -8.82 14.25 6.42
CA ARG A 61 -9.41 14.52 5.11
C ARG A 61 -8.38 15.01 4.10
N MET A 62 -7.51 15.95 4.48
CA MET A 62 -6.45 16.48 3.61
C MET A 62 -5.47 15.37 3.17
N HIS A 63 -5.12 14.46 4.09
CA HIS A 63 -4.27 13.32 3.73
C HIS A 63 -4.95 12.39 2.73
N ILE A 64 -6.22 12.07 2.94
CA ILE A 64 -6.98 11.23 1.99
C ILE A 64 -7.11 11.92 0.63
N GLU A 65 -7.40 13.22 0.59
CA GLU A 65 -7.48 13.98 -0.66
C GLU A 65 -6.14 13.98 -1.41
N ALA A 66 -5.02 14.16 -0.72
CA ALA A 66 -3.68 14.09 -1.32
C ALA A 66 -3.39 12.70 -1.91
N ILE A 67 -3.78 11.63 -1.21
CA ILE A 67 -3.64 10.24 -1.70
C ILE A 67 -4.47 10.04 -2.97
N VAL A 68 -5.74 10.45 -2.96
CA VAL A 68 -6.64 10.32 -4.11
C VAL A 68 -6.14 11.12 -5.32
N GLN A 69 -5.65 12.34 -5.09
CA GLN A 69 -5.05 13.17 -6.15
C GLN A 69 -3.82 12.50 -6.76
N SER A 70 -2.93 11.94 -5.93
CA SER A 70 -1.74 11.22 -6.38
C SER A 70 -2.10 10.01 -7.25
N PHE A 71 -3.05 9.18 -6.82
CA PHE A 71 -3.49 8.02 -7.60
C PHE A 71 -4.21 8.40 -8.89
N THR A 72 -5.01 9.47 -8.86
CA THR A 72 -5.67 9.99 -10.06
C THR A 72 -4.65 10.48 -11.08
N LYS A 73 -3.62 11.19 -10.61
CA LYS A 73 -2.50 11.63 -11.45
C LYS A 73 -1.77 10.43 -12.06
N GLN A 74 -1.36 9.44 -11.25
CA GLN A 74 -0.67 8.25 -11.75
C GLN A 74 -1.48 7.50 -12.80
N LYS A 75 -2.80 7.37 -12.61
CA LYS A 75 -3.68 6.74 -13.59
C LYS A 75 -3.69 7.49 -14.93
N ASN A 76 -3.70 8.82 -14.88
CA ASN A 76 -3.66 9.66 -16.08
C ASN A 76 -2.29 9.60 -16.76
N ASP A 77 -1.21 9.58 -15.99
CA ASP A 77 0.16 9.46 -16.48
C ASP A 77 0.33 8.14 -17.25
N ILE A 78 -0.12 7.00 -16.69
CA ILE A 78 -0.14 5.69 -17.37
C ILE A 78 -0.92 5.73 -18.69
N ALA A 79 -2.07 6.40 -18.72
CA ALA A 79 -2.86 6.54 -19.95
C ALA A 79 -2.14 7.38 -21.01
N SER A 80 -1.42 8.42 -20.59
CA SER A 80 -0.58 9.24 -21.46
C SER A 80 0.61 8.44 -22.02
N GLU A 81 1.32 7.73 -21.15
CA GLU A 81 2.45 6.87 -21.50
C GLU A 81 2.03 5.80 -22.52
N ARG A 82 0.90 5.13 -22.32
CA ARG A 82 0.41 4.12 -23.26
C ARG A 82 0.24 4.68 -24.68
N ARG A 83 -0.41 5.84 -24.82
CA ARG A 83 -0.57 6.48 -26.14
C ARG A 83 0.77 6.89 -26.75
N ALA A 84 1.69 7.39 -25.93
CA ALA A 84 3.02 7.77 -26.40
C ALA A 84 3.82 6.53 -26.89
N TYR A 85 3.76 5.43 -26.14
CA TYR A 85 4.45 4.19 -26.50
C TYR A 85 3.84 3.51 -27.72
N GLU A 86 2.52 3.52 -27.89
CA GLU A 86 1.88 3.05 -29.13
C GLU A 86 2.44 3.75 -30.38
N ARG A 87 2.59 5.08 -30.33
CA ARG A 87 3.21 5.86 -31.40
C ARG A 87 4.67 5.46 -31.63
N ILE A 88 5.47 5.38 -30.55
CA ILE A 88 6.89 5.06 -30.61
C ILE A 88 7.11 3.63 -31.15
N TRP A 89 6.31 2.66 -30.71
CA TRP A 89 6.38 1.30 -31.21
C TRP A 89 6.05 1.24 -32.68
N LYS A 90 5.02 1.97 -33.13
CA LYS A 90 4.67 1.95 -34.56
C LYS A 90 5.75 2.55 -35.45
N GLU A 91 6.40 3.62 -34.98
CA GLU A 91 7.54 4.23 -35.65
C GLU A 91 8.73 3.25 -35.74
N ARG A 92 9.02 2.53 -34.65
CA ARG A 92 10.11 1.53 -34.60
C ARG A 92 9.83 0.30 -35.46
N GLU A 93 8.59 -0.22 -35.45
CA GLU A 93 8.16 -1.32 -36.34
C GLU A 93 8.42 -0.95 -37.80
N LYS A 94 7.96 0.22 -38.24
CA LYS A 94 8.12 0.64 -39.63
C LYS A 94 9.59 0.77 -40.03
N ASN A 95 10.45 1.22 -39.12
CA ASN A 95 11.89 1.28 -39.35
C ASN A 95 12.49 -0.13 -39.46
N LEU A 96 12.13 -1.04 -38.55
CA LEU A 96 12.57 -2.44 -38.59
C LEU A 96 12.16 -3.12 -39.90
N ASP A 97 10.92 -2.95 -40.33
CA ASP A 97 10.42 -3.50 -41.60
C ASP A 97 11.22 -2.99 -42.79
N LEU A 98 11.53 -1.69 -42.82
CA LEU A 98 12.35 -1.07 -43.86
C LEU A 98 13.77 -1.67 -43.90
N VAL A 99 14.41 -1.80 -42.73
CA VAL A 99 15.76 -2.37 -42.63
C VAL A 99 15.76 -3.82 -43.09
N ILE A 100 14.83 -4.65 -42.61
CA ILE A 100 14.70 -6.06 -43.01
C ILE A 100 14.51 -6.17 -44.52
N SER A 101 13.58 -5.39 -45.09
CA SER A 101 13.31 -5.38 -46.53
C SER A 101 14.56 -4.99 -47.33
N ASN A 102 15.24 -3.91 -46.94
CA ASN A 102 16.44 -3.45 -47.63
C ASN A 102 17.58 -4.46 -47.55
N THR A 103 17.77 -5.12 -46.41
CA THR A 103 18.78 -6.17 -46.24
C THR A 103 18.47 -7.38 -47.14
N ALA A 104 17.21 -7.82 -47.20
CA ALA A 104 16.80 -8.91 -48.07
C ALA A 104 16.99 -8.57 -49.56
N GLN A 105 16.60 -7.36 -49.99
CA GLN A 105 16.79 -6.89 -51.37
C GLN A 105 18.28 -6.79 -51.74
N MET A 106 19.11 -6.25 -50.85
CA MET A 106 20.56 -6.20 -51.04
C MET A 106 21.15 -7.60 -51.19
N TYR A 107 20.80 -8.52 -50.30
CA TYR A 107 21.25 -9.91 -50.37
C TYR A 107 20.82 -10.58 -51.68
N GLY A 108 19.56 -10.45 -52.06
CA GLY A 108 19.03 -10.98 -53.33
C GLY A 108 19.71 -10.38 -54.56
N SER A 109 20.00 -9.07 -54.55
CA SER A 109 20.72 -8.40 -55.66
C SER A 109 22.14 -8.94 -55.82
N ILE A 110 22.88 -9.10 -54.71
CA ILE A 110 24.25 -9.64 -54.73
C ILE A 110 24.23 -11.12 -55.15
N LYS A 111 23.32 -11.94 -54.59
CA LYS A 111 23.16 -13.35 -54.98
C LYS A 111 22.77 -13.50 -56.46
N GLY A 112 21.97 -12.58 -57.01
CA GLY A 112 21.64 -12.56 -58.43
C GLY A 112 22.83 -12.27 -59.34
N ILE A 113 23.76 -11.40 -58.91
CA ILE A 113 24.97 -11.04 -59.68
C ILE A 113 26.05 -12.12 -59.56
N ALA A 114 26.34 -12.56 -58.34
CA ALA A 114 27.45 -13.47 -58.03
C ALA A 114 27.05 -14.96 -58.03
N GLY A 115 25.75 -15.27 -58.14
CA GLY A 115 25.22 -16.62 -58.18
C GLY A 115 25.63 -17.44 -56.95
N ASN A 116 26.10 -18.66 -57.21
CA ASN A 116 26.49 -19.63 -56.18
C ASN A 116 27.76 -19.25 -55.40
N ALA A 117 28.45 -18.16 -55.75
CA ALA A 117 29.62 -17.69 -54.99
C ALA A 117 29.23 -17.07 -53.64
N ILE A 118 27.95 -16.71 -53.44
CA ILE A 118 27.44 -16.17 -52.19
C ILE A 118 26.78 -17.27 -51.37
N ALA A 119 27.21 -17.43 -50.12
CA ALA A 119 26.62 -18.41 -49.21
C ALA A 119 25.13 -18.10 -48.92
N PRO A 120 24.27 -19.13 -48.83
CA PRO A 120 22.87 -18.96 -48.45
C PRO A 120 22.75 -18.39 -47.03
N VAL A 121 21.86 -17.41 -46.84
CA VAL A 121 21.48 -16.91 -45.51
C VAL A 121 20.18 -17.58 -45.13
N GLN A 122 20.25 -18.58 -44.24
CA GLN A 122 19.13 -19.47 -43.92
C GLN A 122 17.84 -18.74 -43.53
N SER A 123 17.92 -17.60 -42.83
CA SER A 123 16.75 -16.82 -42.41
C SER A 123 16.01 -16.12 -43.55
N LEU A 124 16.59 -16.07 -44.76
CA LEU A 124 16.01 -15.48 -45.97
C LEU A 124 15.58 -16.54 -47.00
N GLU A 125 15.84 -17.82 -46.72
CA GLU A 125 15.47 -18.93 -47.60
C GLU A 125 14.11 -19.51 -47.19
N LEU A 126 13.34 -19.97 -48.17
CA LEU A 126 12.12 -20.71 -47.90
C LEU A 126 12.48 -22.08 -47.31
N PRO A 127 11.75 -22.55 -46.28
CA PRO A 127 11.84 -23.95 -45.86
C PRO A 127 11.58 -24.87 -47.06
N PRO A 128 12.26 -26.01 -47.14
CA PRO A 128 11.96 -26.99 -48.19
C PRO A 128 10.48 -27.37 -48.10
N ALA A 129 9.82 -27.48 -49.26
CA ALA A 129 8.44 -27.96 -49.31
C ALA A 129 8.40 -29.34 -48.65
N GLN A 130 7.74 -29.44 -47.49
CA GLN A 130 7.31 -30.72 -46.98
C GLN A 130 6.17 -31.15 -47.90
N ASP A 131 6.41 -32.20 -48.67
CA ASP A 131 5.33 -32.93 -49.33
C ASP A 131 4.34 -33.30 -48.24
N ALA A 132 3.20 -32.60 -48.19
CA ALA A 132 2.11 -32.94 -47.31
C ALA A 132 1.55 -34.27 -47.84
N GLU A 133 2.04 -35.38 -47.29
CA GLU A 133 1.29 -36.64 -47.28
C GLU A 133 -0.03 -36.33 -46.59
N LEU A 134 -1.06 -36.07 -47.40
CA LEU A 134 -2.44 -36.02 -46.97
C LEU A 134 -2.83 -37.44 -46.57
N ASP A 135 -2.64 -37.75 -45.28
CA ASP A 135 -3.26 -38.91 -44.66
C ASP A 135 -4.79 -38.68 -44.67
N PHE A 136 -5.44 -39.19 -45.71
CA PHE A 136 -6.88 -39.38 -45.73
C PHE A 136 -7.19 -40.68 -44.99
N GLU A 137 -7.53 -40.58 -43.70
CA GLU A 137 -8.34 -41.59 -42.99
C GLU A 137 -9.82 -41.17 -42.94
#